data_AF-A0A2I9D2A4-F1
#
_entry.id   AF-A0A2I9D2A4-F1
#
_cell.length_a   1.000
_cell.length_b   1.000
_cell.length_c   1.000
_cell.angle_alpha   90.00
_cell.angle_beta   90.00
_cell.angle_gamma   90.00
#
_symmetry.space_group_name_H-M   'P 1'
#
loop_
_entity.id
_entity.type
_entity.pdbx_description
1 polymer ?
#
loop_
_entity_poly.entity_id
_entity_poly.type
_entity_poly.pdbx_seq_one_letter_code
_entity_poly.pdbx_strand_id
1 'polypeptide(L)'
;MPGVNPLLLRSLVVTGLLIAALNVVFAGVEYGFGRLPLWFWLTQLLLIPAMLVPARMFPEAAATRAYPRRAGLYALGWLAPYAVYKFTGDALRPDFNANASLLAVVVTCLLFGLIFAALRRPQ
;
A
#
# COMPACT_ATOMS: atom_id res chain seq x y z
N MET A 1 14.55 24.17 6.81
CA MET A 1 13.81 22.91 6.57
C MET A 1 12.78 23.22 5.50
N PRO A 2 12.85 22.65 4.27
CA PRO A 2 11.80 22.88 3.30
C PRO A 2 10.50 22.31 3.89
N GLY A 3 9.54 23.20 4.16
CA GLY A 3 8.28 22.85 4.81
C GLY A 3 7.58 21.74 4.03
N VAL A 4 7.14 20.70 4.74
CA VAL A 4 6.38 19.59 4.15
C VAL A 4 5.23 20.18 3.35
N ASN A 5 5.15 19.85 2.05
CA ASN A 5 4.09 20.33 1.19
C ASN A 5 2.73 19.88 1.80
N PRO A 6 1.86 20.82 2.22
CA PRO A 6 0.63 20.49 2.94
C PRO A 6 -0.33 19.63 2.10
N LEU A 7 -0.30 19.76 0.77
CA LEU A 7 -1.06 18.90 -0.12
C LEU A 7 -0.55 17.46 -0.09
N LEU A 8 0.77 17.27 -0.07
CA LEU A 8 1.38 15.94 0.00
C LEU A 8 1.06 15.27 1.35
N LEU A 9 1.15 16.00 2.46
CA LEU A 9 0.75 15.50 3.77
C LEU A 9 -0.73 15.12 3.82
N ARG A 10 -1.60 15.94 3.24
CA ARG A 10 -3.03 15.65 3.16
C ARG A 10 -3.30 14.38 2.33
N SER A 11 -2.67 14.24 1.17
CA SER A 11 -2.80 13.04 0.34
C SER A 11 -2.31 11.79 1.07
N LEU A 12 -1.17 11.87 1.76
CA LEU A 12 -0.64 10.78 2.58
C LEU A 12 -1.66 10.29 3.62
N VAL A 13 -2.19 11.23 4.41
CA VAL A 13 -3.14 10.91 5.48
C VAL A 13 -4.44 10.37 4.91
N VAL A 14 -5.01 11.03 3.90
CA VAL A 14 -6.30 10.62 3.32
C VAL A 14 -6.19 9.23 2.68
N THR A 15 -5.17 8.98 1.87
CA THR A 15 -5.03 7.69 1.20
C THR A 15 -4.66 6.58 2.19
N GLY A 16 -3.80 6.85 3.18
CA GLY A 16 -3.47 5.89 4.23
C GLY A 16 -4.70 5.51 5.08
N LEU A 17 -5.51 6.50 5.49
CA LEU A 17 -6.75 6.27 6.21
C LEU A 17 -7.79 5.53 5.37
N LEU A 18 -7.87 5.81 4.06
CA LEU A 18 -8.78 5.11 3.16
C LEU A 18 -8.44 3.62 3.08
N ILE A 19 -7.16 3.27 2.90
CA ILE A 19 -6.71 1.88 2.86
C ILE A 19 -6.97 1.20 4.22
N ALA A 20 -6.69 1.89 5.32
CA ALA A 20 -6.96 1.38 6.67
C ALA A 20 -8.45 1.08 6.87
N ALA A 21 -9.32 2.01 6.48
CA ALA A 21 -10.76 1.84 6.58
C ALA A 21 -11.25 0.66 5.73
N LEU A 22 -10.77 0.53 4.49
CA LEU A 22 -11.11 -0.59 3.62
C LEU A 22 -10.67 -1.93 4.22
N ASN A 23 -9.45 -2.00 4.78
CA ASN A 23 -8.94 -3.21 5.40
C ASN A 23 -9.78 -3.62 6.63
N VAL A 24 -10.15 -2.65 7.47
CA VAL A 24 -11.04 -2.87 8.62
C VAL A 24 -12.41 -3.37 8.18
N VAL A 25 -12.98 -2.80 7.12
CA VAL A 25 -14.29 -3.23 6.60
C VAL A 25 -14.21 -4.66 6.07
N PHE A 26 -13.20 -5.00 5.27
CA PHE A 26 -13.05 -6.37 4.76
C PHE A 26 -12.84 -7.39 5.88
N ALA A 27 -11.91 -7.13 6.81
CA ALA A 27 -11.67 -7.99 7.95
C ALA A 27 -12.89 -8.08 8.88
N GLY A 28 -13.60 -6.97 9.09
CA GLY A 28 -14.78 -6.92 9.93
C GLY A 28 -15.97 -7.69 9.35
N VAL A 29 -16.14 -7.67 8.02
CA VAL A 29 -17.17 -8.47 7.32
C VAL A 29 -16.84 -9.95 7.36
N GLU A 30 -15.56 -10.33 7.22
CA GLU A 30 -15.13 -11.73 7.17
C GLU A 30 -15.05 -12.38 8.56
N TYR A 31 -14.43 -11.71 9.53
CA TYR A 31 -14.13 -12.26 10.86
C TYR A 31 -15.05 -11.74 11.97
N GLY A 32 -15.79 -10.65 11.72
CA GLY A 32 -16.63 -9.95 12.69
C GLY A 32 -15.87 -8.86 13.46
N PHE A 33 -16.39 -7.63 13.46
CA PHE A 33 -15.72 -6.46 14.08
C PHE A 33 -15.35 -6.66 15.56
N GLY A 34 -16.18 -7.35 16.35
CA GLY A 34 -15.92 -7.62 17.76
C GLY A 34 -14.89 -8.72 18.05
N ARG A 35 -14.45 -9.45 17.01
CA ARG A 35 -13.48 -10.55 17.12
C ARG A 35 -12.08 -10.14 16.61
N LEU A 36 -11.95 -8.95 16.04
CA LEU A 36 -10.67 -8.47 15.55
C LEU A 36 -9.75 -8.16 16.72
N PRO A 37 -8.53 -8.72 16.75
CA PRO A 37 -7.60 -8.52 17.85
C PRO A 37 -7.06 -7.09 17.88
N LEU A 38 -6.68 -6.61 19.07
CA LEU A 38 -6.16 -5.24 19.24
C LEU A 38 -4.97 -4.92 18.32
N TRP A 39 -4.09 -5.88 18.10
CA TRP A 39 -2.94 -5.69 17.21
C TRP A 39 -3.37 -5.36 15.78
N PHE A 40 -4.49 -5.91 15.29
CA PHE A 40 -4.98 -5.64 13.94
C PHE A 40 -5.30 -4.16 13.78
N TRP A 41 -6.00 -3.58 14.74
CA TRP A 41 -6.34 -2.15 14.78
C TRP A 41 -5.08 -1.27 14.82
N LEU A 42 -4.11 -1.60 15.67
CA LEU A 42 -2.87 -0.85 15.79
C LEU A 42 -2.05 -0.88 14.49
N THR A 43 -2.01 -2.04 13.82
CA THR A 43 -1.28 -2.16 12.56
C THR A 43 -1.88 -1.34 11.42
N GLN A 44 -3.17 -1.01 11.45
CA GLN A 44 -3.77 -0.12 10.44
C GLN A 44 -3.18 1.29 10.47
N LEU A 45 -2.72 1.75 11.64
CA LEU A 45 -2.04 3.04 11.77
C LEU A 45 -0.71 3.08 11.01
N LEU A 46 -0.07 1.91 10.78
CA LEU A 46 1.17 1.79 10.00
C LEU A 46 0.96 2.11 8.51
N LEU A 47 -0.28 2.11 8.03
CA LEU A 47 -0.58 2.51 6.65
C LEU A 47 -0.28 3.99 6.40
N ILE A 48 -0.42 4.85 7.41
CA ILE A 48 -0.09 6.28 7.28
C ILE A 48 1.41 6.48 6.99
N PRO A 49 2.36 6.00 7.81
CA PRO A 49 3.78 6.11 7.48
C PRO A 49 4.17 5.27 6.26
N ALA A 50 3.49 4.16 5.97
CA ALA A 50 3.72 3.37 4.75
C ALA A 50 3.47 4.18 3.46
N MET A 51 2.63 5.23 3.53
CA MET A 51 2.37 6.08 2.37
C MET A 51 3.52 7.06 2.04
N LEU A 52 4.50 7.26 2.94
CA LEU A 52 5.61 8.19 2.72
C LEU A 52 6.43 7.86 1.47
N VAL A 53 6.64 6.57 1.22
CA VAL A 53 7.37 6.07 0.05
C VAL A 53 6.58 6.36 -1.25
N PRO A 54 5.33 5.91 -1.41
CA PRO A 54 4.57 6.21 -2.63
C PRO A 54 4.34 7.69 -2.88
N ALA A 55 4.20 8.54 -1.85
CA ALA A 55 4.07 9.99 -2.06
C ALA A 55 5.26 10.63 -2.76
N ARG A 56 6.45 10.03 -2.66
CA ARG A 56 7.65 10.48 -3.37
C ARG A 56 7.83 9.73 -4.69
N MET A 57 7.62 8.42 -4.68
CA MET A 57 7.89 7.56 -5.84
C MET A 57 6.84 7.67 -6.95
N PHE A 58 5.55 7.88 -6.64
CA PHE A 58 4.51 7.95 -7.68
C PHE A 58 4.62 9.19 -8.58
N PRO A 59 4.92 10.40 -8.05
CA PRO A 59 5.24 11.54 -8.91
C PRO A 59 6.47 11.29 -9.79
N GLU A 60 7.53 10.71 -9.23
CA GLU A 60 8.74 10.36 -10.01
C GLU A 60 8.44 9.33 -11.10
N ALA A 61 7.65 8.31 -10.78
CA ALA A 61 7.19 7.30 -11.73
C ALA A 61 6.41 7.96 -12.88
N ALA A 62 5.50 8.88 -12.57
CA ALA A 62 4.66 9.57 -13.55
C ALA A 62 5.49 10.44 -14.53
N ALA A 63 6.60 11.02 -14.06
CA ALA A 63 7.52 11.80 -14.90
C ALA A 63 8.53 10.94 -15.68
N THR A 64 8.68 9.64 -15.35
CA THR A 64 9.70 8.78 -15.93
C THR A 64 9.29 8.24 -17.30
N ARG A 65 10.03 8.59 -18.36
CA ARG A 65 9.80 8.10 -19.73
C ARG A 65 10.07 6.61 -19.92
N ALA A 66 11.22 6.14 -19.45
CA ALA A 66 11.63 4.75 -19.59
C ALA A 66 10.65 3.80 -18.89
N TYR A 67 9.94 2.99 -19.67
CA TYR A 67 8.91 2.06 -19.17
C TYR A 67 9.38 1.16 -18.02
N PRO A 68 10.51 0.42 -18.10
CA PRO A 68 10.90 -0.49 -17.02
C PRO A 68 11.22 0.26 -15.72
N ARG A 69 11.83 1.44 -15.81
CA ARG A 69 12.10 2.29 -14.64
C ARG A 69 10.80 2.82 -14.02
N ARG A 70 9.85 3.27 -14.85
CA ARG A 70 8.52 3.71 -14.40
C ARG A 70 7.75 2.59 -13.70
N ALA A 71 7.75 1.40 -14.27
CA ALA A 71 7.11 0.22 -13.67
C ALA A 71 7.75 -0.14 -12.31
N GLY A 72 9.08 -0.10 -12.23
CA GLY A 72 9.81 -0.33 -10.98
C GLY A 72 9.44 0.68 -9.90
N LEU A 73 9.37 1.98 -10.22
CA LEU A 73 8.99 3.02 -9.26
C LEU A 73 7.54 2.85 -8.77
N TYR A 74 6.61 2.48 -9.64
CA TYR A 74 5.24 2.17 -9.22
C TYR A 74 5.19 0.92 -8.33
N ALA A 75 5.91 -0.15 -8.69
CA ALA A 75 5.96 -1.37 -7.89
C ALA A 75 6.53 -1.10 -6.48
N LEU A 76 7.64 -0.37 -6.39
CA LEU A 76 8.29 0.00 -5.13
C LEU A 76 7.40 0.92 -4.28
N GLY A 77 6.69 1.86 -4.91
CA GLY A 77 5.76 2.73 -4.20
C GLY A 77 4.60 1.98 -3.55
N TRP A 78 4.12 0.89 -4.16
CA TRP A 78 3.06 0.06 -3.59
C TRP A 78 3.53 -0.93 -2.52
N LEU A 79 4.84 -1.20 -2.45
CA LEU A 79 5.38 -2.29 -1.63
C LEU A 79 5.00 -2.17 -0.14
N ALA A 80 5.30 -1.04 0.47
CA ALA A 80 5.06 -0.82 1.90
C ALA A 80 3.57 -0.85 2.30
N PRO A 81 2.66 -0.07 1.68
CA PRO A 81 1.26 -0.09 2.07
C PRO A 81 0.60 -1.45 1.76
N TYR A 82 0.96 -2.09 0.64
CA TYR A 82 0.39 -3.38 0.30
C TYR A 82 0.90 -4.50 1.20
N ALA A 83 2.16 -4.45 1.65
CA ALA A 83 2.68 -5.37 2.65
C ALA A 83 1.90 -5.27 3.96
N VAL A 84 1.68 -4.06 4.49
CA VAL A 84 0.89 -3.87 5.72
C VAL A 84 -0.54 -4.40 5.52
N TYR A 85 -1.21 -4.00 4.45
CA TYR A 85 -2.56 -4.49 4.13
C TYR A 85 -2.63 -6.02 4.07
N LYS A 86 -1.77 -6.64 3.26
CA LYS A 86 -1.82 -8.07 2.98
C LYS A 86 -1.42 -8.92 4.18
N PHE A 87 -0.34 -8.55 4.88
CA PHE A 87 0.09 -9.30 6.07
C PHE A 87 -0.91 -9.19 7.22
N THR A 88 -1.47 -8.01 7.45
CA THR A 88 -2.40 -7.83 8.58
C THR A 88 -3.71 -8.57 8.34
N GLY A 89 -4.19 -8.62 7.09
CA GLY A 89 -5.34 -9.45 6.71
C GLY A 89 -5.03 -10.94 6.77
N ASP A 90 -3.96 -11.40 6.13
CA ASP A 90 -3.63 -12.83 6.07
C ASP A 90 -3.28 -13.41 7.45
N ALA A 91 -2.69 -12.61 8.35
CA ALA A 91 -2.38 -13.04 9.72
C ALA A 91 -3.62 -13.26 10.62
N LEU A 92 -4.81 -12.86 10.18
CA LEU A 92 -6.06 -13.22 10.84
C LEU A 92 -6.46 -14.67 10.57
N ARG A 93 -5.91 -15.28 9.50
CA ARG A 93 -6.23 -16.65 9.13
C ARG A 93 -5.46 -17.65 10.00
N PRO A 94 -6.09 -18.77 10.40
CA PRO A 94 -5.43 -19.81 11.17
C PRO A 94 -4.33 -20.54 10.38
N ASP A 95 -4.40 -20.54 9.05
CA ASP A 95 -3.44 -21.16 8.12
C ASP A 95 -2.40 -20.16 7.59
N PHE A 96 -2.14 -19.07 8.32
CA PHE A 96 -1.24 -18.01 7.88
C PHE A 96 0.16 -18.53 7.51
N ASN A 97 0.60 -18.20 6.30
CA ASN A 97 1.94 -18.49 5.80
C ASN A 97 2.60 -17.19 5.32
N ALA A 98 3.55 -16.69 6.10
CA ALA A 98 4.26 -15.44 5.83
C ALA A 98 4.99 -15.43 4.47
N ASN A 99 5.53 -16.57 4.02
CA ASN A 99 6.23 -16.66 2.74
C ASN A 99 5.26 -16.56 1.56
N ALA A 100 4.10 -17.21 1.68
CA ALA A 100 3.05 -17.13 0.67
C ALA A 100 2.49 -15.70 0.57
N SER A 101 2.26 -15.03 1.71
CA SER A 101 1.84 -13.63 1.75
C SER A 101 2.90 -12.70 1.17
N LEU A 102 4.19 -12.90 1.48
CA LEU A 102 5.28 -12.10 0.93
C LEU A 102 5.37 -12.26 -0.60
N LEU A 103 5.26 -13.49 -1.10
CA LEU A 103 5.26 -13.77 -2.53
C LEU A 103 4.07 -13.07 -3.21
N ALA A 104 2.87 -13.16 -2.62
CA ALA A 104 1.70 -12.46 -3.12
C ALA A 104 1.91 -10.93 -3.17
N VAL A 105 2.51 -10.35 -2.13
CA VAL A 105 2.87 -8.92 -2.10
C VAL A 105 3.79 -8.57 -3.26
N VAL A 106 4.88 -9.30 -3.44
CA VAL A 106 5.85 -9.02 -4.52
C VAL A 106 5.20 -9.13 -5.89
N VAL A 107 4.46 -10.22 -6.15
CA VAL A 107 3.80 -10.44 -7.43
C VAL A 107 2.76 -9.36 -7.72
N THR A 108 1.89 -9.03 -6.75
CA THR A 108 0.88 -7.99 -6.93
C THR A 108 1.49 -6.61 -7.15
N CYS A 109 2.54 -6.25 -6.41
CA CYS A 109 3.24 -4.98 -6.60
C CYS A 109 3.90 -4.89 -7.98
N LEU A 110 4.49 -5.99 -8.49
CA LEU A 110 5.03 -6.04 -9.85
C LEU A 110 3.93 -5.84 -10.90
N LEU A 111 2.79 -6.53 -10.75
CA LEU A 111 1.65 -6.38 -11.64
C LEU A 111 1.11 -4.95 -11.63
N PHE A 112 0.92 -4.36 -10.44
CA PHE A 112 0.53 -2.96 -10.31
C PHE A 112 1.55 -2.05 -10.98
N GLY A 113 2.84 -2.28 -10.78
CA GLY A 113 3.90 -1.54 -11.43
C GLY A 113 3.75 -1.50 -12.96
N LEU A 114 3.58 -2.68 -13.57
CA LEU A 114 3.40 -2.83 -15.02
C LEU A 114 2.11 -2.16 -15.52
N ILE A 115 1.00 -2.35 -14.82
CA ILE A 115 -0.32 -1.79 -15.17
C ILE A 115 -0.29 -0.26 -15.09
N PHE A 116 0.16 0.31 -13.95
CA PHE A 116 0.23 1.76 -13.78
C PHE A 116 1.22 2.41 -14.75
N ALA A 117 2.36 1.75 -15.04
CA ALA A 117 3.29 2.24 -16.05
C ALA A 117 2.69 2.23 -17.46
N ALA A 118 1.83 1.28 -17.78
CA ALA A 118 1.15 1.21 -19.08
C ALA A 118 0.05 2.28 -19.20
N LEU A 119 -0.74 2.48 -18.14
CA LEU A 119 -1.86 3.43 -18.10
C LEU A 119 -1.40 4.89 -18.10
N ARG A 120 -0.37 5.23 -17.31
CA ARG A 120 0.19 6.58 -17.26
C ARG A 120 1.38 6.69 -18.20
N ARG A 121 1.11 7.07 -19.45
CA ARG A 121 2.16 7.54 -20.35
C ARG A 121 2.64 8.92 -19.87
N PRO A 122 3.97 9.14 -19.78
CA PRO A 122 4.51 10.43 -19.41
C PRO A 122 4.20 11.42 -20.53
N GLN A 123 3.74 12.60 -20.15
CA GLN A 123 3.56 13.73 -21.06
C GLN A 123 4.92 14.33 -21.44
#